data_AF-A0A1J4JLB3-F1
#
_entry.id   AF-A0A1J4JLB3-F1
#
_cell.length_a   1.000
_cell.length_b   1.000
_cell.length_c   1.000
_cell.angle_alpha   90.00
_cell.angle_beta   90.00
_cell.angle_gamma   90.00
#
_symmetry.space_group_name_H-M   'P 1'
#
loop_
_entity.id
_entity.type
_entity.pdbx_description
1 polymer ?
#
loop_
_entity_poly.entity_id
_entity_poly.type
_entity_poly.pdbx_seq_one_letter_code
_entity_poly.pdbx_strand_id
1 'polypeptide(L)'
;MKFALSTASMHNLNIDQYKKNFTFIINGKKIRTPSFIADILSPKISQIHKTDPTFNQFTIETNQSGVFENIIDLVKDLDTEKEITIEERDFYYEVLKALGNTDYYHLVHFLHEDEITLDNVFQRIHEKMMFYGQSPNYQNDCDIMLGDELQFVAMNFFLLKNSYQEIHDLNMSQLKLIFENSQLKLETEDSLVYFIFEHIEYLLKQNNKKKYMKNSSIANAFYLFEHVEFDKLTSECLDYFMKNFDINYITIDIFRALCKYNSHYTHDRYRNNASNSNFPSPDDNTTKRYKPRILKFEYNEEDNNINGILAYLTKEEAKMNKSHKDMIVHKYFNITSSSFFAGSEPENLFKTDEHLFFTSLDSPNQNVIIEFLSSKIIISHYLIKTVDFLPKDYSHPRSWKLEVSLDGTAWVEIDKRNNEESLNHAGAIGYFPVNQQYAAMFVKLTQTGENWADNDQFCFSNFELFGQLDFRV
;
A
#
# COMPACT_ATOMS: atom_id res chain seq x y z
N MET A 1 45.54 3.24 21.10
CA MET A 1 45.00 4.27 20.19
C MET A 1 44.91 3.66 18.81
N LYS A 2 43.76 3.72 18.13
CA LYS A 2 43.61 3.24 16.74
C LYS A 2 43.47 4.47 15.85
N PHE A 3 44.26 4.52 14.78
CA PHE A 3 44.31 5.61 13.82
C PHE A 3 44.43 5.00 12.42
N ALA A 4 43.69 5.54 11.45
CA ALA A 4 43.74 5.14 10.04
C ALA A 4 43.73 6.38 9.15
N LEU A 5 44.40 6.29 8.00
CA LEU A 5 44.38 7.35 6.98
C LEU A 5 43.04 7.34 6.24
N SER A 6 42.55 8.53 5.85
CA SER A 6 41.34 8.67 5.05
C SER A 6 41.56 8.21 3.61
N THR A 7 40.56 7.52 3.05
CA THR A 7 40.47 7.12 1.64
C THR A 7 40.40 8.32 0.69
N ALA A 8 40.00 9.50 1.17
CA ALA A 8 40.02 10.75 0.40
C ALA A 8 41.41 11.11 -0.15
N SER A 9 42.49 10.54 0.43
CA SER A 9 43.85 10.71 -0.09
C SER A 9 44.05 10.10 -1.49
N MET A 10 43.16 9.19 -1.91
CA MET A 10 43.19 8.59 -3.24
C MET A 10 42.92 9.58 -4.37
N HIS A 11 42.19 10.68 -4.10
CA HIS A 11 41.96 11.77 -5.07
C HIS A 11 43.25 12.48 -5.51
N ASN A 12 44.32 12.36 -4.71
CA ASN A 12 45.61 12.94 -5.05
C ASN A 12 46.38 12.11 -6.11
N LEU A 13 45.89 10.92 -6.46
CA LEU A 13 46.54 10.06 -7.45
C LEU A 13 46.27 10.59 -8.86
N ASN A 14 47.33 11.03 -9.55
CA ASN A 14 47.25 11.29 -10.98
C ASN A 14 47.34 9.97 -11.75
N ILE A 15 46.19 9.32 -11.95
CA ILE A 15 46.07 7.99 -12.56
C ILE A 15 46.73 7.91 -13.95
N ASP A 16 46.72 9.01 -14.71
CA ASP A 16 47.32 9.07 -16.04
C ASP A 16 48.85 8.98 -16.05
N GLN A 17 49.52 9.26 -14.92
CA GLN A 17 50.97 9.12 -14.80
C GLN A 17 51.41 7.68 -14.55
N TYR A 18 50.50 6.78 -14.18
CA TYR A 18 50.82 5.39 -13.91
C TYR A 18 50.89 4.57 -15.19
N LYS A 19 51.79 3.58 -15.21
CA LYS A 19 51.93 2.66 -16.33
C LYS A 19 50.64 1.86 -16.54
N LYS A 20 50.05 1.97 -17.74
CA LYS A 20 48.84 1.24 -18.14
C LYS A 20 49.19 -0.21 -18.52
N ASN A 21 49.38 -1.05 -17.50
CA ASN A 21 49.88 -2.43 -17.60
C ASN A 21 48.80 -3.51 -17.53
N PHE A 22 47.53 -3.15 -17.41
CA PHE A 22 46.39 -4.06 -17.43
C PHE A 22 45.45 -3.74 -18.61
N THR A 23 44.83 -4.75 -19.21
CA THR A 23 43.92 -4.60 -20.36
C THR A 23 42.57 -5.25 -20.10
N PHE A 24 41.51 -4.45 -20.07
CA PHE A 24 40.14 -4.94 -20.20
C PHE A 24 39.80 -5.14 -21.68
N ILE A 25 39.14 -6.25 -22.01
CA ILE A 25 38.52 -6.47 -23.32
C ILE A 25 37.02 -6.52 -23.11
N ILE A 26 36.29 -5.52 -23.60
CA ILE A 26 34.83 -5.44 -23.49
C ILE A 26 34.24 -5.54 -24.89
N ASN A 27 33.51 -6.62 -25.21
CA ASN A 27 32.97 -6.88 -26.55
C ASN A 27 34.02 -6.70 -27.67
N GLY A 28 35.22 -7.22 -27.43
CA GLY A 28 36.37 -7.08 -28.35
C GLY A 28 37.12 -5.72 -28.31
N LYS A 29 36.57 -4.67 -27.68
CA LYS A 29 37.25 -3.37 -27.51
C LYS A 29 38.29 -3.44 -26.38
N LYS A 30 39.55 -3.10 -26.68
CA LYS A 30 40.66 -3.11 -25.71
C LYS A 30 40.79 -1.77 -25.00
N ILE A 31 40.73 -1.78 -23.68
CA ILE A 31 40.85 -0.60 -22.81
C ILE A 31 41.99 -0.85 -21.81
N ARG A 32 42.96 0.06 -21.75
CA ARG A 32 44.16 -0.10 -20.91
C ARG A 32 44.10 0.79 -19.68
N THR A 33 44.45 0.21 -18.53
CA THR A 33 44.46 0.89 -17.23
C THR A 33 45.62 0.38 -16.37
N PRO A 34 46.06 1.09 -15.31
CA PRO A 34 46.98 0.54 -14.33
C PRO A 34 46.38 -0.67 -13.59
N SER A 35 47.20 -1.69 -13.27
CA SER A 35 46.74 -2.91 -12.58
C SER A 35 46.01 -2.64 -11.26
N PHE A 36 46.44 -1.64 -10.48
CA PHE A 36 45.80 -1.33 -9.21
C PHE A 36 44.37 -0.78 -9.38
N ILE A 37 44.07 -0.13 -10.51
CA ILE A 37 42.69 0.29 -10.84
C ILE A 37 41.83 -0.94 -11.13
N ALA A 38 42.38 -1.94 -11.82
CA ALA A 38 41.69 -3.21 -12.04
C ALA A 38 41.44 -3.97 -10.73
N ASP A 39 42.37 -3.90 -9.77
CA ASP A 39 42.22 -4.49 -8.44
C ASP A 39 41.12 -3.82 -7.60
N ILE A 40 41.04 -2.49 -7.65
CA ILE A 40 39.98 -1.75 -6.95
C ILE A 40 38.62 -2.04 -7.60
N LEU A 41 38.56 -2.03 -8.93
CA LEU A 41 37.31 -2.22 -9.68
C LEU A 41 36.78 -3.66 -9.60
N SER A 42 37.64 -4.65 -9.33
CA SER A 42 37.25 -6.07 -9.39
C SER A 42 37.83 -6.87 -8.24
N PRO A 43 36.99 -7.28 -7.28
CA PRO A 43 37.36 -8.23 -6.25
C PRO A 43 37.94 -9.52 -6.83
N LYS A 44 37.41 -9.96 -7.99
CA LYS A 44 37.87 -11.15 -8.69
C LYS A 44 39.30 -10.99 -9.22
N ILE A 45 39.61 -9.87 -9.88
CA ILE A 45 40.96 -9.60 -10.39
C ILE A 45 41.94 -9.42 -9.22
N SER A 46 41.54 -8.71 -8.16
CA SER A 46 42.35 -8.56 -6.94
C SER A 46 42.71 -9.89 -6.31
N GLN A 47 41.78 -10.84 -6.27
CA GLN A 47 42.05 -12.21 -5.80
C GLN A 47 43.02 -12.95 -6.72
N ILE A 48 42.89 -12.80 -8.04
CA ILE A 48 43.81 -13.41 -9.01
C ILE A 48 45.22 -12.84 -8.82
N HIS A 49 45.40 -11.52 -8.77
CA HIS A 49 46.71 -10.89 -8.60
C HIS A 49 47.42 -11.28 -7.29
N LYS A 50 46.69 -11.65 -6.23
CA LYS A 50 47.28 -12.21 -5.00
C LYS A 50 47.99 -13.55 -5.25
N THR A 51 47.55 -14.31 -6.27
CA THR A 51 48.10 -15.62 -6.63
C THR A 51 49.01 -15.57 -7.86
N ASP A 52 48.66 -14.75 -8.86
CA ASP A 52 49.39 -14.53 -10.10
C ASP A 52 49.49 -13.03 -10.40
N PRO A 53 50.57 -12.35 -9.96
CA PRO A 53 50.80 -10.93 -10.23
C PRO A 53 51.07 -10.59 -11.71
N THR A 54 51.23 -11.61 -12.57
CA THR A 54 51.52 -11.41 -14.01
C THR A 54 50.26 -11.37 -14.86
N PHE A 55 49.12 -11.78 -14.30
CA PHE A 55 47.82 -11.64 -14.92
C PHE A 55 47.59 -10.17 -15.30
N ASN A 56 47.26 -9.90 -16.55
CA ASN A 56 47.26 -8.53 -17.07
C ASN A 56 46.14 -8.25 -18.09
N GLN A 57 45.21 -9.20 -18.24
CA GLN A 57 44.13 -9.10 -19.20
C GLN A 57 42.87 -9.79 -18.69
N PHE A 58 41.72 -9.12 -18.82
CA PHE A 58 40.42 -9.68 -18.45
C PHE A 58 39.38 -9.36 -19.52
N THR A 59 38.60 -10.36 -19.92
CA THR A 59 37.60 -10.26 -20.99
C THR A 59 36.19 -10.32 -20.41
N ILE A 60 35.32 -9.42 -20.86
CA ILE A 60 33.90 -9.37 -20.53
C ILE A 60 33.13 -9.27 -21.86
N GLU A 61 32.17 -10.15 -22.02
CA GLU A 61 31.18 -10.09 -23.10
C GLU A 61 29.85 -9.64 -22.46
N THR A 62 29.26 -8.58 -22.99
CA THR A 62 28.01 -7.97 -22.53
C THR A 62 26.99 -8.03 -23.66
N ASN A 63 25.71 -8.22 -23.34
CA ASN A 63 24.63 -8.11 -24.32
C ASN A 63 24.30 -6.65 -24.61
N GLN A 64 24.51 -5.78 -23.63
CA GLN A 64 24.24 -4.35 -23.75
C GLN A 64 25.47 -3.56 -24.23
N SER A 65 25.23 -2.51 -25.02
CA SER A 65 26.28 -1.57 -25.43
C SER A 65 26.46 -0.48 -24.38
N GLY A 66 27.70 -0.20 -23.97
CA GLY A 66 27.97 0.93 -23.10
C GLY A 66 29.43 1.38 -23.11
N VAL A 67 29.70 2.46 -22.38
CA VAL A 67 31.04 3.08 -22.30
C VAL A 67 31.73 2.60 -21.03
N PHE A 68 32.56 1.56 -21.14
CA PHE A 68 33.28 0.98 -19.99
C PHE A 68 34.23 1.98 -19.32
N GLU A 69 34.73 2.97 -20.05
CA GLU A 69 35.52 4.06 -19.48
C GLU A 69 34.77 4.78 -18.35
N ASN A 70 33.44 4.92 -18.44
CA ASN A 70 32.64 5.53 -17.38
C ASN A 70 32.66 4.72 -16.07
N ILE A 71 32.82 3.40 -16.15
CA ILE A 71 32.96 2.48 -15.00
C ILE A 71 34.36 2.59 -14.40
N ILE A 72 35.41 2.75 -15.23
CA ILE A 72 36.76 3.03 -14.73
C ILE A 72 36.79 4.37 -13.97
N ASP A 73 36.05 5.37 -14.46
CA ASP A 73 35.96 6.68 -13.83
C ASP A 73 35.34 6.62 -12.42
N LEU A 74 34.50 5.63 -12.11
CA LEU A 74 34.00 5.40 -10.74
C LEU A 74 35.14 5.17 -9.73
N VAL A 75 36.27 4.61 -10.16
CA VAL A 75 37.46 4.43 -9.31
C VAL A 75 38.27 5.72 -9.18
N LYS A 76 38.14 6.63 -10.16
CA LYS A 76 38.82 7.92 -10.13
C LYS A 76 38.11 8.88 -9.19
N ASP A 77 36.79 8.83 -9.17
CA ASP A 77 35.93 9.76 -8.43
C ASP A 77 35.12 9.02 -7.34
N LEU A 78 35.82 8.35 -6.42
CA LEU A 78 35.24 7.47 -5.39
C LEU A 78 34.23 8.14 -4.43
N ASP A 79 34.19 9.47 -4.38
CA ASP A 79 33.33 10.25 -3.48
C ASP A 79 32.22 11.03 -4.22
N THR A 80 32.04 10.84 -5.53
CA THR A 80 30.99 11.51 -6.30
C THR A 80 29.92 10.55 -6.77
N GLU A 81 28.67 10.85 -6.43
CA GLU A 81 27.51 10.21 -7.05
C GLU A 81 27.47 10.59 -8.54
N LYS A 82 27.30 9.58 -9.39
CA LYS A 82 27.22 9.75 -10.84
C LYS A 82 25.83 9.35 -11.29
N GLU A 83 25.11 10.28 -11.91
CA GLU A 83 23.85 9.98 -12.58
C GLU A 83 24.14 9.06 -13.76
N ILE A 84 23.37 7.96 -13.85
CA ILE A 84 23.46 6.97 -14.94
C ILE A 84 22.10 6.88 -15.62
N THR A 85 22.09 6.67 -16.94
CA THR A 85 20.82 6.43 -17.65
C THR A 85 20.36 4.97 -17.48
N ILE A 86 19.10 4.69 -17.83
CA ILE A 86 18.52 3.34 -17.81
C ILE A 86 19.31 2.40 -18.75
N GLU A 87 19.75 2.88 -19.90
CA GLU A 87 20.54 2.09 -20.85
C GLU A 87 21.95 1.80 -20.32
N GLU A 88 22.56 2.75 -19.60
CA GLU A 88 23.85 2.55 -18.94
C GLU A 88 23.74 1.54 -17.79
N ARG A 89 22.63 1.55 -17.04
CA ARG A 89 22.40 0.65 -15.90
C ARG A 89 22.58 -0.82 -16.25
N ASP A 90 21.96 -1.30 -17.32
CA ASP A 90 22.00 -2.73 -17.67
C ASP A 90 23.40 -3.17 -18.09
N PHE A 91 24.12 -2.30 -18.81
CA PHE A 91 25.53 -2.50 -19.12
C PHE A 91 26.39 -2.52 -17.84
N TYR A 92 26.16 -1.59 -16.91
CA TYR A 92 26.90 -1.54 -15.63
C TYR A 92 26.65 -2.80 -14.81
N TYR A 93 25.42 -3.30 -14.77
CA TYR A 93 25.09 -4.54 -14.09
C TYR A 93 25.89 -5.73 -14.66
N GLU A 94 25.85 -5.93 -15.98
CA GLU A 94 26.58 -7.04 -16.62
C GLU A 94 28.08 -6.97 -16.34
N VAL A 95 28.65 -5.77 -16.41
CA VAL A 95 30.07 -5.53 -16.14
C VAL A 95 30.42 -5.75 -14.66
N LEU A 96 29.74 -5.08 -13.73
CA LEU A 96 30.06 -5.16 -12.30
C LEU A 96 29.88 -6.58 -11.76
N LYS A 97 28.87 -7.30 -12.25
CA LYS A 97 28.67 -8.73 -11.99
C LYS A 97 29.83 -9.57 -12.50
N ALA A 98 30.28 -9.37 -13.74
CA ALA A 98 31.42 -10.10 -14.30
C ALA A 98 32.73 -9.85 -13.52
N LEU A 99 32.89 -8.63 -12.98
CA LEU A 99 34.00 -8.22 -12.14
C LEU A 99 33.91 -8.75 -10.70
N GLY A 100 32.77 -9.32 -10.30
CA GLY A 100 32.55 -9.88 -8.97
C GLY A 100 32.33 -8.84 -7.87
N ASN A 101 31.88 -7.63 -8.23
CA ASN A 101 31.42 -6.66 -7.24
C ASN A 101 30.10 -7.13 -6.65
N THR A 102 29.81 -6.76 -5.41
CA THR A 102 28.46 -6.92 -4.84
C THR A 102 27.63 -5.67 -5.09
N ASP A 103 28.25 -4.49 -5.06
CA ASP A 103 27.59 -3.17 -5.06
C ASP A 103 26.70 -2.87 -6.28
N TYR A 104 26.71 -3.71 -7.32
CA TYR A 104 25.74 -3.64 -8.42
C TYR A 104 24.29 -3.71 -7.94
N TYR A 105 24.02 -4.21 -6.72
CA TYR A 105 22.67 -4.19 -6.15
C TYR A 105 22.10 -2.78 -5.97
N HIS A 106 22.93 -1.75 -5.80
CA HIS A 106 22.49 -0.36 -5.71
C HIS A 106 21.89 0.16 -7.04
N LEU A 107 22.22 -0.47 -8.17
CA LEU A 107 21.71 -0.09 -9.49
C LEU A 107 20.20 -0.33 -9.65
N VAL A 108 19.60 -1.09 -8.73
CA VAL A 108 18.20 -1.51 -8.80
C VAL A 108 17.25 -0.51 -8.15
N HIS A 109 17.74 0.34 -7.24
CA HIS A 109 16.95 1.45 -6.72
C HIS A 109 16.46 2.37 -7.86
N PHE A 110 17.20 2.41 -8.99
CA PHE A 110 16.85 3.16 -10.19
C PHE A 110 15.86 2.47 -11.14
N LEU A 111 15.33 1.26 -10.83
CA LEU A 111 14.28 0.67 -11.69
C LEU A 111 12.99 1.49 -11.66
N HIS A 112 12.71 2.12 -10.52
CA HIS A 112 11.50 2.86 -10.32
C HIS A 112 11.76 4.09 -9.45
N GLU A 113 11.64 5.26 -10.05
CA GLU A 113 11.63 6.54 -9.33
C GLU A 113 10.26 6.83 -8.70
N ASP A 114 9.20 6.16 -9.19
CA ASP A 114 7.85 6.29 -8.68
C ASP A 114 7.69 5.65 -7.30
N GLU A 115 6.74 6.14 -6.51
CA GLU A 115 6.39 5.53 -5.22
C GLU A 115 5.72 4.15 -5.41
N ILE A 116 5.82 3.31 -4.37
CA ILE A 116 5.16 2.00 -4.35
C ILE A 116 3.65 2.19 -4.11
N THR A 117 2.83 1.63 -4.99
CA THR A 117 1.36 1.71 -4.96
C THR A 117 0.73 0.33 -5.13
N LEU A 118 -0.56 0.18 -4.82
CA LEU A 118 -1.30 -1.07 -5.04
C LEU A 118 -1.25 -1.53 -6.50
N ASP A 119 -1.23 -0.58 -7.43
CA ASP A 119 -1.33 -0.84 -8.86
C ASP A 119 0.02 -1.27 -9.45
N ASN A 120 1.14 -0.80 -8.88
CA ASN A 120 2.48 -1.06 -9.40
C ASN A 120 3.30 -2.08 -8.58
N VAL A 121 2.92 -2.40 -7.34
CA VAL A 121 3.79 -3.16 -6.42
C VAL A 121 4.20 -4.53 -6.99
N PHE A 122 3.27 -5.27 -7.61
CA PHE A 122 3.60 -6.58 -8.20
C PHE A 122 4.40 -6.48 -9.49
N GLN A 123 4.17 -5.43 -10.29
CA GLN A 123 5.02 -5.14 -11.45
C GLN A 123 6.47 -4.89 -10.99
N ARG A 124 6.66 -4.07 -9.95
CA ARG A 124 7.98 -3.80 -9.38
C ARG A 124 8.66 -5.05 -8.84
N ILE A 125 7.91 -5.88 -8.10
CA ILE A 125 8.41 -7.16 -7.61
C ILE A 125 8.87 -8.02 -8.79
N HIS A 126 8.06 -8.12 -9.84
CA HIS A 126 8.38 -8.91 -11.02
C HIS A 126 9.63 -8.42 -11.75
N GLU A 127 9.74 -7.11 -11.98
CA GLU A 127 10.90 -6.50 -12.65
C GLU A 127 12.19 -6.68 -11.85
N LYS A 128 12.13 -6.44 -10.52
CA LYS A 128 13.25 -6.74 -9.62
C LYS A 128 13.62 -8.22 -9.67
N MET A 129 12.64 -9.12 -9.59
CA MET A 129 12.88 -10.57 -9.65
C MET A 129 13.52 -11.00 -10.97
N MET A 130 13.10 -10.43 -12.11
CA MET A 130 13.69 -10.69 -13.43
C MET A 130 15.15 -10.22 -13.49
N PHE A 131 15.44 -9.04 -12.92
CA PHE A 131 16.78 -8.49 -12.87
C PHE A 131 17.74 -9.32 -11.99
N TYR A 132 17.25 -9.76 -10.82
CA TYR A 132 18.06 -10.54 -9.88
C TYR A 132 18.11 -12.04 -10.16
N GLY A 133 17.17 -12.58 -10.95
CA GLY A 133 17.02 -13.99 -11.36
C GLY A 133 18.29 -14.70 -11.82
N GLN A 134 19.31 -13.92 -12.17
CA GLN A 134 20.59 -14.40 -12.67
C GLN A 134 21.74 -14.37 -11.63
N SER A 135 21.49 -14.03 -10.36
CA SER A 135 22.50 -14.04 -9.29
C SER A 135 22.79 -15.47 -8.78
N PRO A 136 24.06 -15.85 -8.56
CA PRO A 136 24.42 -17.11 -7.92
C PRO A 136 23.87 -17.27 -6.49
N ASN A 137 23.57 -16.15 -5.80
CA ASN A 137 23.02 -16.09 -4.44
C ASN A 137 21.56 -15.59 -4.41
N TYR A 138 20.83 -15.80 -5.51
CA TYR A 138 19.48 -15.31 -5.80
C TYR A 138 18.53 -15.21 -4.59
N GLN A 139 18.42 -16.25 -3.77
CA GLN A 139 17.41 -16.30 -2.72
C GLN A 139 17.64 -15.25 -1.62
N ASN A 140 18.89 -15.11 -1.12
CA ASN A 140 19.19 -14.19 -0.03
C ASN A 140 19.24 -12.73 -0.51
N ASP A 141 19.72 -12.52 -1.75
CA ASP A 141 19.82 -11.19 -2.32
C ASP A 141 18.43 -10.62 -2.66
N CYS A 142 17.52 -11.44 -3.21
CA CYS A 142 16.16 -10.98 -3.57
C CYS A 142 15.32 -10.55 -2.37
N ASP A 143 15.39 -11.31 -1.27
CA ASP A 143 14.59 -11.05 -0.08
C ASP A 143 14.94 -9.71 0.58
N ILE A 144 16.23 -9.32 0.57
CA ILE A 144 16.68 -8.01 1.07
C ILE A 144 16.22 -6.89 0.14
N MET A 145 16.23 -7.11 -1.18
CA MET A 145 15.99 -6.07 -2.19
C MET A 145 14.51 -5.79 -2.46
N LEU A 146 13.64 -6.74 -2.13
CA LEU A 146 12.19 -6.60 -2.18
C LEU A 146 11.61 -6.07 -0.86
N GLY A 147 12.44 -5.72 0.12
CA GLY A 147 12.00 -5.33 1.47
C GLY A 147 10.92 -4.25 1.46
N ASP A 148 11.11 -3.19 0.67
CA ASP A 148 10.16 -2.08 0.58
C ASP A 148 8.82 -2.52 -0.04
N GLU A 149 8.85 -3.28 -1.14
CA GLU A 149 7.64 -3.80 -1.78
C GLU A 149 6.91 -4.82 -0.90
N LEU A 150 7.63 -5.75 -0.26
CA LEU A 150 7.03 -6.76 0.63
C LEU A 150 6.46 -6.11 1.89
N GLN A 151 7.12 -5.07 2.43
CA GLN A 151 6.56 -4.27 3.51
C GLN A 151 5.30 -3.54 3.08
N PHE A 152 5.28 -2.96 1.87
CA PHE A 152 4.09 -2.32 1.32
C PHE A 152 2.95 -3.32 1.15
N VAL A 153 3.22 -4.53 0.63
CA VAL A 153 2.25 -5.63 0.54
C VAL A 153 1.73 -5.99 1.92
N ALA A 154 2.59 -6.14 2.93
CA ALA A 154 2.16 -6.45 4.30
C ALA A 154 1.24 -5.36 4.88
N MET A 155 1.60 -4.10 4.72
CA MET A 155 0.82 -2.94 5.21
C MET A 155 -0.55 -2.79 4.54
N ASN A 156 -0.72 -3.34 3.34
CA ASN A 156 -1.92 -3.22 2.53
C ASN A 156 -2.57 -4.58 2.22
N PHE A 157 -2.18 -5.66 2.90
CA PHE A 157 -2.59 -7.02 2.56
C PHE A 157 -4.11 -7.16 2.46
N PHE A 158 -4.85 -6.54 3.39
CA PHE A 158 -6.31 -6.50 3.39
C PHE A 158 -6.96 -5.86 2.14
N LEU A 159 -6.26 -4.99 1.40
CA LEU A 159 -6.76 -4.36 0.17
C LEU A 159 -6.47 -5.18 -1.09
N LEU A 160 -5.57 -6.16 -1.00
CA LEU A 160 -5.05 -6.88 -2.17
C LEU A 160 -5.85 -8.12 -2.53
N LYS A 161 -7.10 -8.24 -2.04
CA LYS A 161 -7.99 -9.37 -2.33
C LYS A 161 -8.19 -9.63 -3.83
N ASN A 162 -8.25 -8.57 -4.62
CA ASN A 162 -8.39 -8.66 -6.07
C ASN A 162 -7.09 -9.07 -6.79
N SER A 163 -5.94 -9.01 -6.10
CA SER A 163 -4.60 -9.35 -6.60
C SER A 163 -4.01 -10.59 -5.92
N TYR A 164 -4.87 -11.47 -5.37
CA TYR A 164 -4.39 -12.70 -4.71
C TYR A 164 -3.63 -13.62 -5.65
N GLN A 165 -3.92 -13.58 -6.95
CA GLN A 165 -3.18 -14.39 -7.92
C GLN A 165 -1.70 -14.00 -7.95
N GLU A 166 -1.39 -12.71 -7.96
CA GLU A 166 -0.03 -12.19 -7.93
C GLU A 166 0.66 -12.48 -6.60
N ILE A 167 -0.07 -12.46 -5.47
CA ILE A 167 0.48 -12.88 -4.18
C ILE A 167 0.78 -14.38 -4.17
N HIS A 168 -0.07 -15.21 -4.79
CA HIS A 168 0.18 -16.64 -4.88
C HIS A 168 1.37 -17.00 -5.77
N ASP A 169 1.79 -16.12 -6.67
CA ASP A 169 3.00 -16.26 -7.47
C ASP A 169 4.30 -15.94 -6.70
N LEU A 170 4.18 -15.32 -5.52
CA LEU A 170 5.32 -15.09 -4.64
C LEU A 170 5.87 -16.42 -4.11
N ASN A 171 7.19 -16.45 -3.93
CA ASN A 171 7.86 -17.60 -3.37
C ASN A 171 7.65 -17.69 -1.84
N MET A 172 8.01 -18.83 -1.27
CA MET A 172 7.80 -19.10 0.16
C MET A 172 8.58 -18.16 1.10
N SER A 173 9.77 -17.69 0.72
CA SER A 173 10.53 -16.77 1.56
C SER A 173 9.90 -15.38 1.58
N GLN A 174 9.40 -14.91 0.43
CA GLN A 174 8.66 -13.65 0.30
C GLN A 174 7.35 -13.67 1.10
N LEU A 175 6.55 -14.73 1.00
CA LEU A 175 5.32 -14.87 1.79
C LEU A 175 5.60 -14.88 3.29
N LYS A 176 6.66 -15.58 3.69
CA LYS A 176 7.11 -15.59 5.08
C LYS A 176 7.50 -14.19 5.56
N LEU A 177 8.25 -13.42 4.77
CA LEU A 177 8.62 -12.04 5.10
C LEU A 177 7.40 -11.12 5.22
N ILE A 178 6.38 -11.30 4.38
CA ILE A 178 5.11 -10.56 4.48
C ILE A 178 4.43 -10.87 5.82
N PHE A 179 4.33 -12.15 6.20
CA PHE A 179 3.61 -12.58 7.40
C PHE A 179 4.38 -12.35 8.71
N GLU A 180 5.70 -12.33 8.66
CA GLU A 180 6.56 -11.94 9.80
C GLU A 180 6.62 -10.42 10.01
N ASN A 181 6.15 -9.64 9.04
CA ASN A 181 6.23 -8.19 9.11
C ASN A 181 5.38 -7.62 10.26
N SER A 182 6.02 -6.86 11.16
CA SER A 182 5.34 -6.20 12.28
C SER A 182 4.24 -5.21 11.87
N GLN A 183 4.24 -4.75 10.61
CA GLN A 183 3.27 -3.84 10.03
C GLN A 183 2.19 -4.55 9.18
N LEU A 184 2.14 -5.90 9.20
CA LEU A 184 1.10 -6.67 8.50
C LEU A 184 -0.30 -6.20 8.94
N LYS A 185 -1.16 -5.85 7.96
CA LYS A 185 -2.54 -5.44 8.20
C LYS A 185 -3.53 -6.38 7.53
N LEU A 186 -4.36 -7.03 8.34
CA LEU A 186 -5.35 -8.01 7.91
C LEU A 186 -6.78 -7.47 8.12
N GLU A 187 -7.73 -7.96 7.32
CA GLU A 187 -9.16 -7.75 7.56
C GLU A 187 -9.60 -8.50 8.83
N THR A 188 -9.24 -9.78 8.90
CA THR A 188 -9.43 -10.68 10.06
C THR A 188 -8.36 -11.74 10.07
N GLU A 189 -8.18 -12.43 11.20
CA GLU A 189 -7.28 -13.58 11.22
C GLU A 189 -7.83 -14.76 10.39
N ASP A 190 -9.16 -14.90 10.31
CA ASP A 190 -9.84 -15.85 9.42
C ASP A 190 -9.41 -15.65 7.96
N SER A 191 -9.31 -14.40 7.50
CA SER A 191 -8.90 -14.08 6.13
C SER A 191 -7.49 -14.61 5.80
N LEU A 192 -6.57 -14.60 6.77
CA LEU A 192 -5.23 -15.15 6.59
C LEU A 192 -5.26 -16.69 6.52
N VAL A 193 -6.07 -17.34 7.36
CA VAL A 193 -6.24 -18.79 7.31
C VAL A 193 -6.78 -19.24 5.95
N TYR A 194 -7.84 -18.58 5.45
CA TYR A 194 -8.39 -18.89 4.14
C TYR A 194 -7.38 -18.65 3.03
N PHE A 195 -6.66 -17.52 3.06
CA PHE A 195 -5.60 -17.24 2.10
C PHE A 195 -4.52 -18.34 2.06
N ILE A 196 -4.04 -18.81 3.22
CA ILE A 196 -3.01 -19.86 3.28
C ILE A 196 -3.53 -21.16 2.65
N PHE A 197 -4.78 -21.55 2.92
CA PHE A 197 -5.38 -22.72 2.29
C PHE A 197 -5.57 -22.54 0.77
N GLU A 198 -6.03 -21.37 0.33
CA GLU A 198 -6.12 -21.04 -1.11
C GLU A 198 -4.77 -21.12 -1.80
N HIS A 199 -3.69 -20.65 -1.15
CA HIS A 199 -2.34 -20.76 -1.67
C HIS A 199 -1.86 -22.21 -1.76
N ILE A 200 -2.17 -23.06 -0.77
CA ILE A 200 -1.89 -24.50 -0.83
C ILE A 200 -2.63 -25.14 -2.03
N GLU A 201 -3.90 -24.81 -2.23
CA GLU A 201 -4.66 -25.28 -3.39
C GLU A 201 -4.07 -24.80 -4.72
N TYR A 202 -3.62 -23.54 -4.78
CA TYR A 202 -2.93 -22.98 -5.94
C TYR A 202 -1.67 -23.79 -6.28
N LEU A 203 -0.81 -24.05 -5.29
CA LEU A 203 0.40 -24.87 -5.46
C LEU A 203 0.10 -26.31 -5.89
N LEU A 204 -1.01 -26.89 -5.42
CA LEU A 204 -1.46 -28.22 -5.82
C LEU A 204 -1.92 -28.26 -7.29
N LYS A 205 -2.64 -27.23 -7.74
CA LYS A 205 -3.10 -27.09 -9.14
C LYS A 205 -1.92 -26.96 -10.10
N GLN A 206 -0.96 -26.09 -9.80
CA GLN A 206 0.23 -25.89 -10.64
C GLN A 206 1.05 -27.17 -10.84
N ASN A 207 1.11 -28.04 -9.82
CA ASN A 207 1.92 -29.25 -9.86
C ASN A 207 1.25 -30.46 -10.54
N ASN A 208 0.02 -30.33 -11.08
CA ASN A 208 -0.74 -31.44 -11.72
C ASN A 208 -0.80 -32.72 -10.86
N LYS A 209 -0.74 -32.60 -9.53
CA LYS A 209 -0.60 -33.75 -8.62
C LYS A 209 -1.81 -33.91 -7.71
N LYS A 210 -2.44 -35.07 -7.81
CA LYS A 210 -3.40 -35.56 -6.81
C LYS A 210 -2.63 -35.96 -5.55
N LYS A 211 -2.73 -35.11 -4.53
CA LYS A 211 -2.44 -35.39 -3.11
C LYS A 211 -0.96 -35.39 -2.71
N TYR A 212 -0.67 -34.55 -1.72
CA TYR A 212 0.47 -34.51 -0.80
C TYR A 212 1.63 -35.46 -1.15
N MET A 213 2.48 -35.02 -2.06
CA MET A 213 3.80 -35.59 -2.25
C MET A 213 4.80 -34.65 -1.60
N LYS A 214 5.90 -35.19 -1.05
CA LYS A 214 7.04 -34.49 -0.40
C LYS A 214 7.71 -33.43 -1.30
N ASN A 215 6.95 -32.44 -1.74
CA ASN A 215 7.45 -31.25 -2.39
C ASN A 215 7.72 -30.23 -1.29
N SER A 216 8.96 -29.73 -1.24
CA SER A 216 9.41 -28.78 -0.23
C SER A 216 8.47 -27.58 -0.13
N SER A 217 7.97 -27.07 -1.26
CA SER A 217 7.12 -25.87 -1.30
C SER A 217 5.75 -26.06 -0.63
N ILE A 218 5.08 -27.20 -0.84
CA ILE A 218 3.75 -27.46 -0.21
C ILE A 218 3.92 -27.65 1.29
N ALA A 219 4.96 -28.38 1.70
CA ALA A 219 5.28 -28.54 3.12
C ALA A 219 5.57 -27.18 3.78
N ASN A 220 6.33 -26.32 3.09
CA ASN A 220 6.65 -24.99 3.58
C ASN A 220 5.42 -24.07 3.67
N ALA A 221 4.43 -24.24 2.79
CA ALA A 221 3.18 -23.49 2.85
C ALA A 221 2.40 -23.76 4.16
N PHE A 222 2.43 -25.00 4.67
CA PHE A 222 1.84 -25.30 5.98
C PHE A 222 2.53 -24.58 7.14
N TYR A 223 3.82 -24.27 7.03
CA TYR A 223 4.53 -23.55 8.08
C TYR A 223 4.12 -22.07 8.17
N LEU A 224 3.42 -21.52 7.16
CA LEU A 224 2.87 -20.17 7.23
C LEU A 224 1.82 -20.02 8.34
N PHE A 225 1.19 -21.11 8.77
CA PHE A 225 0.26 -21.12 9.91
C PHE A 225 0.94 -20.78 11.24
N GLU A 226 2.28 -20.79 11.32
CA GLU A 226 3.02 -20.30 12.50
C GLU A 226 2.77 -18.81 12.78
N HIS A 227 2.41 -18.05 11.75
CA HIS A 227 2.14 -16.62 11.85
C HIS A 227 0.68 -16.28 12.18
N VAL A 228 -0.18 -17.30 12.35
CA VAL A 228 -1.61 -17.13 12.63
C VAL A 228 -1.86 -16.95 14.13
N GLU A 229 -2.59 -15.90 14.50
CA GLU A 229 -3.09 -15.65 15.85
C GLU A 229 -4.37 -16.45 16.12
N PHE A 230 -4.24 -17.75 16.41
CA PHE A 230 -5.38 -18.65 16.58
C PHE A 230 -6.40 -18.19 17.64
N ASP A 231 -5.99 -17.42 18.66
CA ASP A 231 -6.89 -16.82 19.67
C ASP A 231 -7.82 -15.73 19.11
N LYS A 232 -7.58 -15.27 17.87
CA LYS A 232 -8.38 -14.26 17.15
C LYS A 232 -9.30 -14.86 16.09
N LEU A 233 -9.27 -16.18 15.88
CA LEU A 233 -10.12 -16.86 14.90
C LEU A 233 -11.56 -17.00 15.38
N THR A 234 -12.51 -16.98 14.44
CA THR A 234 -13.88 -17.41 14.72
C THR A 234 -13.93 -18.93 14.97
N SER A 235 -14.96 -19.40 15.69
CA SER A 235 -15.16 -20.83 15.90
C SER A 235 -15.35 -21.59 14.59
N GLU A 236 -16.04 -20.99 13.62
CA GLU A 236 -16.26 -21.58 12.30
C GLU A 236 -14.95 -21.75 11.53
N CYS A 237 -14.10 -20.72 11.53
CA CYS A 237 -12.78 -20.79 10.88
C CYS A 237 -11.85 -21.79 11.59
N LEU A 238 -11.89 -21.86 12.92
CA LEU A 238 -11.13 -22.86 13.67
C LEU A 238 -11.57 -24.28 13.34
N ASP A 239 -12.88 -24.55 13.29
CA ASP A 239 -13.42 -25.84 12.89
C ASP A 239 -12.99 -26.19 11.45
N TYR A 240 -13.02 -25.20 10.55
CA TYR A 240 -12.51 -25.34 9.19
C TYR A 240 -11.02 -25.71 9.19
N PHE A 241 -10.19 -25.02 9.97
CA PHE A 241 -8.76 -25.33 10.10
C PHE A 241 -8.55 -26.76 10.62
N MET A 242 -9.20 -27.15 11.72
CA MET A 242 -9.06 -28.47 12.33
C MET A 242 -9.47 -29.60 11.39
N LYS A 243 -10.41 -29.34 10.48
CA LYS A 243 -10.87 -30.31 9.48
C LYS A 243 -9.92 -30.44 8.29
N ASN A 244 -9.29 -29.35 7.87
CA ASN A 244 -8.53 -29.30 6.61
C ASN A 244 -7.00 -29.33 6.80
N PHE A 245 -6.48 -29.00 7.98
CA PHE A 245 -5.06 -29.01 8.28
C PHE A 245 -4.49 -30.44 8.34
N ASP A 246 -3.36 -30.68 7.68
CA ASP A 246 -2.66 -31.97 7.74
C ASP A 246 -1.71 -31.98 8.96
N ILE A 247 -2.08 -32.78 9.96
CA ILE A 247 -1.37 -32.91 11.24
C ILE A 247 0.10 -33.30 11.09
N ASN A 248 0.51 -33.88 9.97
CA ASN A 248 1.93 -34.22 9.74
C ASN A 248 2.83 -32.98 9.63
N TYR A 249 2.27 -31.80 9.37
CA TYR A 249 3.01 -30.53 9.29
C TYR A 249 2.87 -29.67 10.55
N ILE A 250 2.33 -30.22 11.65
CA ILE A 250 2.26 -29.47 12.90
C ILE A 250 3.66 -29.21 13.45
N THR A 251 4.01 -27.93 13.61
CA THR A 251 5.25 -27.51 14.27
C THR A 251 4.99 -27.19 15.72
N ILE A 252 6.05 -27.06 16.51
CA ILE A 252 5.93 -26.69 17.92
C ILE A 252 5.29 -25.31 18.09
N ASP A 253 5.49 -24.41 17.12
CA ASP A 253 4.97 -23.06 17.17
C ASP A 253 3.49 -23.01 16.76
N ILE A 254 3.06 -23.76 15.74
CA ILE A 254 1.63 -23.98 15.44
C ILE A 254 0.92 -24.60 16.66
N PHE A 255 1.50 -25.65 17.24
CA PHE A 255 0.91 -26.31 18.40
C PHE A 255 0.79 -25.38 19.62
N ARG A 256 1.81 -24.56 19.89
CA ARG A 256 1.75 -23.54 20.96
C ARG A 256 0.68 -22.50 20.68
N ALA A 257 0.54 -22.04 19.44
CA ALA A 257 -0.48 -21.08 19.05
C ALA A 257 -1.91 -21.65 19.26
N LEU A 258 -2.14 -22.91 18.87
CA LEU A 258 -3.39 -23.63 19.16
C LEU A 258 -3.64 -23.82 20.66
N CYS A 259 -2.60 -24.06 21.46
CA CYS A 259 -2.75 -24.18 22.91
C CYS A 259 -3.15 -22.86 23.57
N LYS A 260 -2.67 -21.71 23.07
CA LYS A 260 -3.06 -20.37 23.56
C LYS A 260 -4.56 -20.12 23.38
N TYR A 261 -5.14 -20.53 22.25
CA TYR A 261 -6.59 -20.47 22.04
C TYR A 261 -7.35 -21.19 23.16
N ASN A 262 -6.93 -22.42 23.48
CA ASN A 262 -7.58 -23.24 24.51
C ASN A 262 -7.43 -22.65 25.92
N SER A 263 -6.28 -22.06 26.26
CA SER A 263 -6.09 -21.46 27.59
C SER A 263 -6.98 -20.24 27.81
N HIS A 264 -7.15 -19.37 26.80
CA HIS A 264 -8.12 -18.27 26.85
C HIS A 264 -9.57 -18.78 26.98
N TYR A 265 -9.93 -19.82 26.23
CA TYR A 265 -11.24 -20.45 26.31
C TYR A 265 -11.54 -21.06 27.70
N THR A 266 -10.53 -21.60 28.39
CA THR A 266 -10.68 -22.12 29.76
C THR A 266 -10.77 -21.01 30.81
N HIS A 267 -10.11 -19.86 30.61
CA HIS A 267 -10.13 -18.76 31.58
C HIS A 267 -11.48 -18.01 31.61
N ASP A 268 -12.14 -17.85 30.45
CA ASP A 268 -13.47 -17.20 30.39
C ASP A 268 -14.58 -18.05 31.02
N ARG A 269 -14.45 -19.39 30.99
CA ARG A 269 -15.38 -20.29 31.73
C ARG A 269 -15.25 -20.17 33.25
N TYR A 270 -14.07 -19.84 33.78
CA TYR A 270 -13.87 -19.63 35.22
C TYR A 270 -14.15 -18.18 35.66
N ARG A 271 -13.94 -17.19 34.80
CA ARG A 271 -14.24 -15.77 35.08
C ARG A 271 -15.74 -15.49 35.20
N ASN A 272 -16.59 -16.19 34.46
CA ASN A 272 -18.05 -16.04 34.58
C ASN A 272 -18.63 -16.58 35.90
N ASN A 273 -17.81 -17.21 36.76
CA ASN A 273 -18.21 -17.68 38.10
C ASN A 273 -17.55 -16.92 39.26
N ALA A 274 -16.71 -15.91 38.99
CA ALA A 274 -16.07 -15.11 40.03
C ALA A 274 -16.19 -13.62 39.72
N SER A 275 -17.26 -13.03 40.22
CA SER A 275 -17.41 -11.58 40.36
C SER A 275 -16.23 -10.97 41.13
N ASN A 276 -15.71 -9.85 40.62
CA ASN A 276 -14.71 -8.95 41.18
C ASN A 276 -13.23 -9.37 41.13
N SER A 277 -12.54 -8.88 40.09
CA SER A 277 -11.19 -8.33 40.27
C SER A 277 -10.88 -7.33 39.16
N ASN A 278 -10.72 -6.06 39.56
CA ASN A 278 -10.09 -5.01 38.77
C ASN A 278 -8.64 -5.42 38.46
N PHE A 279 -8.37 -5.81 37.22
CA PHE A 279 -7.03 -5.86 36.65
C PHE A 279 -7.04 -5.22 35.26
N PRO A 280 -5.92 -4.61 34.85
CA PRO A 280 -5.86 -3.72 33.69
C PRO A 280 -6.25 -4.47 32.41
N SER A 281 -6.93 -3.77 31.49
CA SER A 281 -7.09 -4.22 30.11
C SER A 281 -5.73 -4.60 29.52
N PRO A 282 -5.64 -5.65 28.69
CA PRO A 282 -4.40 -5.96 28.00
C PRO A 282 -4.03 -4.76 27.11
N ASP A 283 -2.95 -4.07 27.48
CA ASP A 283 -2.35 -2.98 26.70
C ASP A 283 -1.97 -3.47 25.28
N ASP A 284 -2.69 -2.93 24.30
CA ASP A 284 -2.18 -1.99 23.30
C ASP A 284 -1.11 -2.40 22.27
N ASN A 285 -0.76 -3.69 22.17
CA ASN A 285 0.02 -4.20 21.01
C ASN A 285 -0.79 -5.06 20.02
N THR A 286 -1.98 -5.54 20.39
CA THR A 286 -2.85 -6.34 19.50
C THR A 286 -3.69 -5.50 18.53
N THR A 287 -3.73 -4.18 18.72
CA THR A 287 -4.54 -3.25 17.90
C THR A 287 -3.81 -2.75 16.64
N LYS A 288 -2.54 -3.11 16.44
CA LYS A 288 -1.75 -2.66 15.28
C LYS A 288 -1.90 -3.54 14.04
N ARG A 289 -2.13 -4.85 14.22
CA ARG A 289 -2.25 -5.86 13.13
C ARG A 289 -3.60 -5.82 12.42
N TYR A 290 -4.63 -5.32 13.09
CA TYR A 290 -5.98 -5.22 12.54
C TYR A 290 -6.34 -3.75 12.44
N LYS A 291 -6.71 -3.25 11.25
CA LYS A 291 -7.42 -1.96 11.18
C LYS A 291 -8.73 -2.12 11.97
N PRO A 292 -9.24 -1.05 12.62
CA PRO A 292 -10.53 -1.11 13.29
C PRO A 292 -11.57 -1.66 12.31
N ARG A 293 -12.19 -2.78 12.70
CA ARG A 293 -13.18 -3.54 11.92
C ARG A 293 -14.30 -2.67 11.37
N ILE A 294 -14.60 -1.56 12.06
CA ILE A 294 -15.52 -0.49 11.69
C ILE A 294 -14.96 0.79 12.31
N LEU A 295 -14.76 1.84 11.51
CA LEU A 295 -14.46 3.18 12.02
C LEU A 295 -15.78 3.88 12.36
N LYS A 296 -15.83 4.51 13.53
CA LYS A 296 -17.00 5.28 13.99
C LYS A 296 -16.68 6.76 13.95
N PHE A 297 -17.56 7.51 13.31
CA PHE A 297 -17.52 8.96 13.22
C PHE A 297 -18.77 9.47 13.94
N GLU A 298 -18.60 9.86 15.19
CA GLU A 298 -19.68 10.39 16.00
C GLU A 298 -19.90 11.86 15.69
N TYR A 299 -21.18 12.26 15.66
CA TYR A 299 -21.55 13.65 15.58
C TYR A 299 -21.38 14.31 16.95
N ASN A 300 -20.72 15.48 16.99
CA ASN A 300 -20.63 16.31 18.18
C ASN A 300 -21.09 17.75 17.87
N GLU A 301 -22.19 18.18 18.49
CA GLU A 301 -22.74 19.54 18.37
C GLU A 301 -21.77 20.65 18.77
N GLU A 302 -20.84 20.36 19.69
CA GLU A 302 -19.89 21.36 20.22
C GLU A 302 -18.66 21.51 19.33
N ASP A 303 -18.39 20.54 18.45
CA ASP A 303 -17.26 20.53 17.55
C ASP A 303 -17.73 21.08 16.19
N ASN A 304 -17.52 22.38 15.95
CA ASN A 304 -17.79 23.04 14.66
C ASN A 304 -16.87 22.53 13.52
N ASN A 305 -16.31 21.34 13.66
CA ASN A 305 -15.27 20.79 12.82
C ASN A 305 -15.86 19.73 11.89
N ILE A 306 -15.66 19.91 10.58
CA ILE A 306 -16.12 18.98 9.54
C ILE A 306 -15.13 17.79 9.52
N ASN A 307 -15.29 16.86 10.46
CA ASN A 307 -14.44 15.68 10.63
C ASN A 307 -15.25 14.37 10.56
N GLY A 308 -15.99 14.17 9.48
CA GLY A 308 -16.73 12.92 9.25
C GLY A 308 -15.98 11.93 8.37
N ILE A 309 -16.74 11.05 7.75
CA ILE A 309 -16.26 9.96 6.88
C ILE A 309 -15.51 10.52 5.68
N LEU A 310 -16.08 11.52 4.98
CA LEU A 310 -15.48 12.10 3.78
C LEU A 310 -14.19 12.85 4.11
N ALA A 311 -14.17 13.64 5.20
CA ALA A 311 -12.95 14.30 5.66
C ALA A 311 -11.85 13.29 6.03
N TYR A 312 -12.21 12.16 6.68
CA TYR A 312 -11.27 11.09 6.97
C TYR A 312 -10.69 10.48 5.69
N LEU A 313 -11.55 10.05 4.76
CA LEU A 313 -11.12 9.44 3.51
C LEU A 313 -10.26 10.39 2.69
N THR A 314 -10.65 11.65 2.55
CA THR A 314 -9.86 12.69 1.86
C THR A 314 -8.48 12.88 2.51
N LYS A 315 -8.38 12.86 3.84
CA LYS A 315 -7.08 12.91 4.55
C LYS A 315 -6.24 11.67 4.29
N GLU A 316 -6.84 10.49 4.21
CA GLU A 316 -6.13 9.26 3.85
C GLU A 316 -5.65 9.30 2.39
N GLU A 317 -6.45 9.82 1.44
CA GLU A 317 -6.01 10.04 0.05
C GLU A 317 -4.85 11.05 0.00
N ALA A 318 -4.94 12.15 0.72
CA ALA A 318 -3.90 13.18 0.74
C ALA A 318 -2.57 12.68 1.33
N LYS A 319 -2.59 11.70 2.25
CA LYS A 319 -1.36 11.05 2.73
C LYS A 319 -0.66 10.25 1.64
N MET A 320 -1.44 9.67 0.71
CA MET A 320 -0.91 8.91 -0.42
C MET A 320 -0.55 9.81 -1.62
N ASN A 321 -1.28 10.91 -1.82
CA ASN A 321 -1.14 11.78 -3.00
C ASN A 321 -0.08 12.90 -2.84
N LYS A 322 0.71 12.91 -1.76
CA LYS A 322 1.81 13.89 -1.58
C LYS A 322 2.93 13.76 -2.63
N SER A 323 2.87 12.76 -3.49
CA SER A 323 3.90 12.38 -4.45
C SER A 323 3.53 12.54 -5.92
N HIS A 324 2.27 12.87 -6.25
CA HIS A 324 1.83 13.04 -7.63
C HIS A 324 1.20 14.43 -7.82
N LYS A 325 1.93 15.29 -8.54
CA LYS A 325 1.53 16.69 -8.72
C LYS A 325 0.35 16.89 -9.69
N ASP A 326 0.00 15.90 -10.51
CA ASP A 326 -0.84 16.19 -11.69
C ASP A 326 -2.04 15.24 -11.94
N MET A 327 -2.43 14.35 -11.03
CA MET A 327 -3.71 13.64 -11.15
C MET A 327 -4.26 13.18 -9.80
N ILE A 328 -5.36 13.79 -9.34
CA ILE A 328 -6.09 13.33 -8.15
C ILE A 328 -6.86 12.06 -8.55
N VAL A 329 -6.29 10.89 -8.27
CA VAL A 329 -7.04 9.64 -8.33
C VAL A 329 -7.73 9.47 -6.99
N HIS A 330 -9.06 9.58 -6.98
CA HIS A 330 -9.84 9.22 -5.80
C HIS A 330 -9.92 7.70 -5.68
N LYS A 331 -9.27 7.14 -4.65
CA LYS A 331 -9.17 5.69 -4.41
C LYS A 331 -10.25 5.18 -3.46
N TYR A 332 -10.83 6.06 -2.63
CA TYR A 332 -11.81 5.64 -1.63
C TYR A 332 -13.25 5.88 -2.05
N PHE A 333 -13.50 6.98 -2.76
CA PHE A 333 -14.84 7.30 -3.24
C PHE A 333 -14.79 8.12 -4.52
N ASN A 334 -15.80 8.01 -5.36
CA ASN A 334 -16.02 8.89 -6.50
C ASN A 334 -17.20 9.82 -6.21
N ILE A 335 -17.19 11.02 -6.77
CA ILE A 335 -18.31 11.96 -6.67
C ILE A 335 -18.79 12.35 -8.07
N THR A 336 -20.09 12.39 -8.26
CA THR A 336 -20.71 12.85 -9.50
C THR A 336 -21.91 13.72 -9.18
N SER A 337 -22.40 14.45 -10.16
CA SER A 337 -23.60 15.26 -10.03
C SER A 337 -24.43 15.20 -11.31
N SER A 338 -25.70 15.59 -11.22
CA SER A 338 -26.57 15.72 -12.39
C SER A 338 -26.12 16.81 -13.35
N SER A 339 -25.64 17.94 -12.81
CA SER A 339 -25.08 19.06 -13.57
C SER A 339 -24.31 20.00 -12.65
N PHE A 340 -23.41 20.80 -13.20
CA PHE A 340 -22.68 21.85 -12.48
C PHE A 340 -22.24 22.98 -13.42
N PHE A 341 -22.00 24.16 -12.85
CA PHE A 341 -21.31 25.25 -13.55
C PHE A 341 -19.78 25.05 -13.50
N ALA A 342 -19.07 25.49 -14.54
CA ALA A 342 -17.61 25.43 -14.57
C ALA A 342 -17.01 26.21 -13.38
N GLY A 343 -16.11 25.59 -12.61
CA GLY A 343 -15.58 26.12 -11.35
C GLY A 343 -16.42 25.82 -10.11
N SER A 344 -17.52 25.08 -10.24
CA SER A 344 -18.40 24.66 -9.15
C SER A 344 -18.64 23.15 -9.16
N GLU A 345 -17.58 22.41 -9.45
CA GLU A 345 -17.57 20.95 -9.54
C GLU A 345 -17.95 20.30 -8.19
N PRO A 346 -18.60 19.11 -8.19
CA PRO A 346 -19.01 18.45 -6.94
C PRO A 346 -17.85 18.14 -5.99
N GLU A 347 -16.62 17.99 -6.51
CA GLU A 347 -15.39 17.79 -5.73
C GLU A 347 -15.09 18.95 -4.78
N ASN A 348 -15.68 20.11 -4.99
CA ASN A 348 -15.53 21.25 -4.10
C ASN A 348 -16.14 21.01 -2.72
N LEU A 349 -17.11 20.10 -2.59
CA LEU A 349 -17.87 19.85 -1.36
C LEU A 349 -17.08 19.30 -0.18
N PHE A 350 -15.90 18.72 -0.43
CA PHE A 350 -15.04 18.13 0.60
C PHE A 350 -13.66 18.77 0.65
N LYS A 351 -13.45 19.87 -0.08
CA LYS A 351 -12.23 20.69 0.04
C LYS A 351 -12.37 21.64 1.22
N THR A 352 -11.25 21.92 1.88
CA THR A 352 -11.18 22.83 3.04
C THR A 352 -10.99 24.30 2.65
N ASP A 353 -11.26 24.67 1.39
CA ASP A 353 -11.14 26.05 0.91
C ASP A 353 -12.50 26.76 1.05
N GLU A 354 -12.51 27.87 1.80
CA GLU A 354 -13.71 28.64 2.14
C GLU A 354 -14.37 29.32 0.92
N HIS A 355 -13.72 29.33 -0.24
CA HIS A 355 -14.25 29.93 -1.47
C HIS A 355 -14.80 28.92 -2.47
N LEU A 356 -14.63 27.63 -2.22
CA LEU A 356 -15.12 26.57 -3.10
C LEU A 356 -16.54 26.13 -2.70
N PHE A 357 -17.38 25.93 -3.70
CA PHE A 357 -18.74 25.46 -3.52
C PHE A 357 -19.20 24.67 -4.75
N PHE A 358 -20.26 23.91 -4.58
CA PHE A 358 -20.99 23.27 -5.67
C PHE A 358 -22.20 24.12 -6.04
N THR A 359 -22.48 24.24 -7.34
CA THR A 359 -23.74 24.78 -7.84
C THR A 359 -24.15 24.09 -9.13
N SER A 360 -25.35 23.55 -9.15
CA SER A 360 -25.93 22.91 -10.33
C SER A 360 -26.53 23.91 -11.31
N LEU A 361 -26.86 23.44 -12.52
CA LEU A 361 -27.76 24.19 -13.41
C LEU A 361 -29.15 24.32 -12.77
N ASP A 362 -29.89 25.33 -13.23
CA ASP A 362 -31.27 25.61 -12.82
C ASP A 362 -32.23 24.63 -13.53
N SER A 363 -32.46 23.48 -12.92
CA SER A 363 -33.36 22.44 -13.45
C SER A 363 -33.82 21.53 -12.32
N PRO A 364 -35.05 21.03 -12.29
CA PRO A 364 -35.55 20.23 -11.16
C PRO A 364 -34.73 18.97 -10.85
N ASN A 365 -34.76 18.53 -9.59
CA ASN A 365 -34.17 17.27 -9.10
C ASN A 365 -32.65 17.13 -9.25
N GLN A 366 -31.92 18.23 -9.07
CA GLN A 366 -30.46 18.20 -9.06
C GLN A 366 -29.95 17.35 -7.91
N ASN A 367 -28.90 16.59 -8.18
CA ASN A 367 -28.35 15.66 -7.22
C ASN A 367 -26.83 15.58 -7.28
N VAL A 368 -26.27 15.13 -6.16
CA VAL A 368 -24.89 14.74 -6.00
C VAL A 368 -24.88 13.29 -5.53
N ILE A 369 -24.03 12.46 -6.15
CA ILE A 369 -23.88 11.04 -5.85
C ILE A 369 -22.44 10.79 -5.41
N ILE A 370 -22.27 10.12 -4.27
CA ILE A 370 -21.00 9.63 -3.77
C ILE A 370 -21.02 8.10 -3.87
N GLU A 371 -20.03 7.53 -4.54
CA GLU A 371 -19.79 6.10 -4.65
C GLU A 371 -18.57 5.73 -3.82
N PHE A 372 -18.71 4.87 -2.84
CA PHE A 372 -17.62 4.32 -2.05
C PHE A 372 -17.05 3.09 -2.76
N LEU A 373 -15.80 3.19 -3.21
CA LEU A 373 -15.17 2.21 -4.12
C LEU A 373 -14.69 0.96 -3.38
N SER A 374 -14.31 1.10 -2.11
CA SER A 374 -13.65 0.06 -1.31
C SER A 374 -14.19 -0.03 0.12
N SER A 375 -15.38 0.53 0.37
CA SER A 375 -15.99 0.48 1.69
C SER A 375 -17.52 0.51 1.62
N LYS A 376 -18.15 -0.03 2.66
CA LYS A 376 -19.57 0.16 2.98
C LYS A 376 -19.68 1.18 4.10
N ILE A 377 -20.76 1.95 4.10
CA ILE A 377 -21.06 2.89 5.17
C ILE A 377 -22.44 2.63 5.77
N ILE A 378 -22.62 3.03 7.02
CA ILE A 378 -23.94 3.18 7.65
C ILE A 378 -24.02 4.61 8.17
N ILE A 379 -24.88 5.42 7.57
CA ILE A 379 -25.02 6.84 7.92
C ILE A 379 -25.90 6.95 9.16
N SER A 380 -25.46 7.78 10.11
CA SER A 380 -26.22 8.17 11.29
C SER A 380 -26.66 9.63 11.23
N HIS A 381 -25.77 10.50 10.73
CA HIS A 381 -26.02 11.93 10.52
C HIS A 381 -25.32 12.37 9.25
N TYR A 382 -25.76 13.49 8.70
CA TYR A 382 -25.05 14.21 7.65
C TYR A 382 -25.02 15.70 7.98
N LEU A 383 -24.08 16.40 7.37
CA LEU A 383 -23.94 17.85 7.45
C LEU A 383 -24.08 18.47 6.07
N ILE A 384 -24.72 19.63 6.02
CA ILE A 384 -24.68 20.55 4.88
C ILE A 384 -24.22 21.91 5.41
N LYS A 385 -23.21 22.51 4.75
CA LYS A 385 -22.83 23.90 4.97
C LYS A 385 -23.22 24.74 3.77
N THR A 386 -23.86 25.89 3.98
CA THR A 386 -24.19 26.83 2.91
C THR A 386 -23.01 27.72 2.55
N VAL A 387 -23.12 28.46 1.43
CA VAL A 387 -22.05 29.32 0.95
C VAL A 387 -21.91 30.56 1.85
N ASP A 388 -20.68 30.90 2.23
CA ASP A 388 -20.36 31.89 3.27
C ASP A 388 -20.68 33.34 2.89
N PHE A 389 -20.87 33.64 1.60
CA PHE A 389 -21.10 35.00 1.10
C PHE A 389 -22.48 35.20 0.45
N LEU A 390 -23.32 34.16 0.40
CA LEU A 390 -24.68 34.28 -0.14
C LEU A 390 -25.63 34.79 0.95
N PRO A 391 -26.33 35.92 0.74
CA PRO A 391 -27.23 36.48 1.75
C PRO A 391 -28.41 35.54 2.03
N LYS A 392 -29.19 35.86 3.06
CA LYS A 392 -30.48 35.21 3.31
C LYS A 392 -31.40 35.32 2.08
N ASP A 393 -32.26 34.33 1.88
CA ASP A 393 -33.22 34.21 0.77
C ASP A 393 -32.54 34.13 -0.61
N TYR A 394 -31.36 33.50 -0.65
CA TYR A 394 -30.62 33.23 -1.89
C TYR A 394 -30.60 31.72 -2.20
N SER A 395 -29.71 31.23 -3.09
CA SER A 395 -29.69 29.83 -3.56
C SER A 395 -29.36 28.75 -2.52
N HIS A 396 -29.61 28.99 -1.23
CA HIS A 396 -29.42 28.04 -0.14
C HIS A 396 -30.38 26.85 -0.24
N PRO A 397 -29.96 25.63 0.13
CA PRO A 397 -30.84 24.47 0.10
C PRO A 397 -32.06 24.65 1.00
N ARG A 398 -33.24 24.28 0.48
CA ARG A 398 -34.53 24.42 1.19
C ARG A 398 -35.22 23.09 1.42
N SER A 399 -35.24 22.21 0.42
CA SER A 399 -35.88 20.89 0.51
C SER A 399 -35.07 19.84 -0.24
N TRP A 400 -34.79 18.71 0.40
CA TRP A 400 -33.98 17.64 -0.19
C TRP A 400 -34.34 16.28 0.39
N LYS A 401 -33.86 15.22 -0.26
CA LYS A 401 -33.87 13.86 0.27
C LYS A 401 -32.46 13.27 0.20
N LEU A 402 -32.17 12.38 1.14
CA LEU A 402 -30.97 11.57 1.18
C LEU A 402 -31.36 10.12 0.92
N GLU A 403 -30.77 9.54 -0.12
CA GLU A 403 -31.00 8.17 -0.54
C GLU A 403 -29.69 7.39 -0.52
N VAL A 404 -29.79 6.08 -0.29
CA VAL A 404 -28.63 5.19 -0.32
C VAL A 404 -28.88 3.96 -1.19
N SER A 405 -27.81 3.36 -1.69
CA SER A 405 -27.86 2.13 -2.48
C SER A 405 -26.64 1.26 -2.24
N LEU A 406 -26.79 -0.05 -2.45
CA LEU A 406 -25.68 -1.00 -2.50
C LEU A 406 -25.10 -1.16 -3.92
N ASP A 407 -25.89 -0.88 -4.96
CA ASP A 407 -25.57 -1.21 -6.36
C ASP A 407 -25.66 -0.01 -7.32
N GLY A 408 -26.03 1.17 -6.82
CA GLY A 408 -26.18 2.40 -7.60
C GLY A 408 -27.48 2.48 -8.42
N THR A 409 -28.32 1.43 -8.41
CA THR A 409 -29.55 1.32 -9.20
C THR A 409 -30.81 1.24 -8.33
N ALA A 410 -30.78 0.49 -7.24
CA ALA A 410 -31.87 0.36 -6.28
C ALA A 410 -31.64 1.31 -5.10
N TRP A 411 -32.45 2.37 -5.01
CA TRP A 411 -32.29 3.44 -4.03
C TRP A 411 -33.32 3.34 -2.91
N VAL A 412 -32.88 3.57 -1.68
CA VAL A 412 -33.70 3.63 -0.47
C VAL A 412 -33.58 5.03 0.13
N GLU A 413 -34.72 5.71 0.32
CA GLU A 413 -34.77 7.00 1.02
C GLU A 413 -34.54 6.79 2.52
N ILE A 414 -33.52 7.46 3.07
CA ILE A 414 -33.14 7.36 4.49
C ILE A 414 -33.41 8.64 5.28
N ASP A 415 -33.54 9.78 4.58
CA ASP A 415 -34.01 11.03 5.15
C ASP A 415 -34.67 11.92 4.09
N LYS A 416 -35.57 12.80 4.54
CA LYS A 416 -36.22 13.81 3.71
C LYS A 416 -36.54 15.06 4.53
N ARG A 417 -36.13 16.21 4.01
CA ARG A 417 -36.30 17.53 4.63
C ARG A 417 -37.09 18.44 3.69
N ASN A 418 -38.05 19.18 4.23
CA ASN A 418 -38.87 20.11 3.45
C ASN A 418 -38.92 21.45 4.19
N ASN A 419 -38.69 22.55 3.47
CA ASN A 419 -38.67 23.90 4.03
C ASN A 419 -37.76 24.06 5.25
N GLU A 420 -36.53 23.57 5.16
CA GLU A 420 -35.55 23.67 6.24
C GLU A 420 -34.98 25.09 6.33
N GLU A 421 -35.48 25.86 7.30
CA GLU A 421 -35.08 27.26 7.52
C GLU A 421 -33.67 27.40 8.11
N SER A 422 -33.15 26.35 8.75
CA SER A 422 -31.85 26.37 9.44
C SER A 422 -30.67 26.68 8.51
N LEU A 423 -30.83 26.42 7.20
CA LEU A 423 -29.83 26.71 6.17
C LEU A 423 -30.02 28.07 5.48
N ASN A 424 -31.06 28.85 5.79
CA ASN A 424 -31.38 30.08 5.07
C ASN A 424 -30.57 31.32 5.54
N HIS A 425 -29.24 31.20 5.55
CA HIS A 425 -28.32 32.32 5.77
C HIS A 425 -26.90 31.93 5.35
N ALA A 426 -26.05 32.95 5.23
CA ALA A 426 -24.65 32.81 4.85
C ALA A 426 -23.88 31.91 5.85
N GLY A 427 -23.18 30.90 5.33
CA GLY A 427 -22.31 30.02 6.12
C GLY A 427 -23.03 29.18 7.18
N ALA A 428 -24.33 28.98 7.03
CA ALA A 428 -25.12 28.14 7.91
C ALA A 428 -24.62 26.70 7.87
N ILE A 429 -24.47 26.08 9.04
CA ILE A 429 -24.11 24.66 9.17
C ILE A 429 -25.32 23.93 9.75
N GLY A 430 -25.91 23.04 8.96
CA GLY A 430 -26.98 22.15 9.39
C GLY A 430 -26.46 20.75 9.61
N TYR A 431 -26.77 20.18 10.77
CA TYR A 431 -26.52 18.78 11.09
C TYR A 431 -27.85 18.05 11.21
N PHE A 432 -27.95 16.90 10.55
CA PHE A 432 -29.23 16.22 10.36
C PHE A 432 -29.09 14.74 10.68
N PRO A 433 -29.80 14.21 11.71
CA PRO A 433 -29.91 12.77 11.91
C PRO A 433 -30.73 12.14 10.77
N VAL A 434 -30.36 10.93 10.34
CA VAL A 434 -31.15 10.17 9.37
C VAL A 434 -32.29 9.42 10.07
N ASN A 435 -33.41 9.25 9.38
CA ASN A 435 -34.58 8.56 9.95
C ASN A 435 -34.39 7.03 9.98
N GLN A 436 -33.63 6.49 9.03
CA GLN A 436 -33.34 5.07 8.92
C GLN A 436 -31.87 4.86 8.57
N GLN A 437 -31.29 3.77 9.07
CA GLN A 437 -29.89 3.43 8.83
C GLN A 437 -29.81 2.15 8.01
N TYR A 438 -29.14 2.22 6.86
CA TYR A 438 -28.85 1.07 6.00
C TYR A 438 -27.38 1.05 5.65
N ALA A 439 -26.86 -0.16 5.42
CA ALA A 439 -25.55 -0.34 4.81
C ALA A 439 -25.63 0.07 3.33
N ALA A 440 -24.64 0.80 2.85
CA ALA A 440 -24.62 1.35 1.51
C ALA A 440 -23.21 1.50 0.96
N MET A 441 -23.10 1.48 -0.37
CA MET A 441 -21.90 1.87 -1.12
C MET A 441 -22.14 3.14 -1.95
N PHE A 442 -23.38 3.58 -2.08
CA PHE A 442 -23.76 4.79 -2.79
C PHE A 442 -24.62 5.67 -1.91
N VAL A 443 -24.39 6.98 -1.97
CA VAL A 443 -25.17 8.00 -1.29
C VAL A 443 -25.58 9.04 -2.31
N LYS A 444 -26.84 9.42 -2.32
CA LYS A 444 -27.39 10.42 -3.23
C LYS A 444 -28.14 11.48 -2.44
N LEU A 445 -27.69 12.72 -2.56
CA LEU A 445 -28.39 13.87 -2.03
C LEU A 445 -29.11 14.56 -3.20
N THR A 446 -30.43 14.67 -3.13
CA THR A 446 -31.26 15.23 -4.21
C THR A 446 -32.08 16.40 -3.70
N GLN A 447 -31.98 17.56 -4.36
CA GLN A 447 -32.89 18.68 -4.13
C GLN A 447 -34.29 18.32 -4.65
N THR A 448 -35.32 18.50 -3.82
CA THR A 448 -36.70 18.01 -4.11
C THR A 448 -37.70 19.14 -4.39
N GLY A 449 -37.25 20.38 -4.41
CA GLY A 449 -38.00 21.56 -4.78
C GLY A 449 -37.07 22.77 -4.90
N GLU A 450 -37.64 23.95 -5.10
CA GLU A 450 -36.89 25.19 -5.23
C GLU A 450 -36.06 25.49 -3.96
N ASN A 451 -34.92 26.15 -4.16
CA ASN A 451 -34.08 26.71 -3.11
C ASN A 451 -34.71 27.98 -2.49
N TRP A 452 -33.99 28.67 -1.60
CA TRP A 452 -34.50 29.89 -0.97
C TRP A 452 -34.54 31.13 -1.88
N ALA A 453 -34.02 31.05 -3.11
CA ALA A 453 -34.16 32.05 -4.18
C ALA A 453 -35.25 31.70 -5.21
N ASP A 454 -36.14 30.76 -4.86
CA ASP A 454 -37.26 30.32 -5.70
C ASP A 454 -36.83 29.86 -7.12
N ASN A 455 -35.70 29.13 -7.20
CA ASN A 455 -35.23 28.46 -8.41
C ASN A 455 -34.69 27.05 -8.11
N ASP A 456 -34.38 26.26 -9.13
CA ASP A 456 -34.00 24.85 -9.01
C ASP A 456 -32.48 24.62 -8.91
N GLN A 457 -31.67 25.68 -8.76
CA GLN A 457 -30.24 25.50 -8.52
C GLN A 457 -30.00 24.83 -7.16
N PHE A 458 -29.09 23.88 -7.10
CA PHE A 458 -28.68 23.23 -5.87
C PHE A 458 -27.27 23.69 -5.51
N CYS A 459 -27.16 24.53 -4.47
CA CYS A 459 -25.92 25.26 -4.15
C CYS A 459 -25.56 25.16 -2.67
N PHE A 460 -24.33 24.72 -2.36
CA PHE A 460 -23.81 24.58 -0.99
C PHE A 460 -22.29 24.39 -1.01
N SER A 461 -21.61 24.67 0.11
CA SER A 461 -20.15 24.70 0.22
C SER A 461 -19.56 23.39 0.74
N ASN A 462 -20.20 22.72 1.70
CA ASN A 462 -19.72 21.44 2.21
C ASN A 462 -20.82 20.41 2.45
N PHE A 463 -20.45 19.14 2.29
CA PHE A 463 -21.24 17.99 2.67
C PHE A 463 -20.38 16.96 3.38
N GLU A 464 -20.91 16.38 4.45
CA GLU A 464 -20.19 15.41 5.27
C GLU A 464 -21.14 14.34 5.83
N LEU A 465 -20.62 13.14 6.06
CA LEU A 465 -21.34 11.97 6.55
C LEU A 465 -20.74 11.49 7.88
N PHE A 466 -21.60 11.12 8.82
CA PHE A 466 -21.22 10.59 10.13
C PHE A 466 -21.89 9.24 10.34
N GLY A 467 -21.23 8.34 11.08
CA GLY A 467 -21.73 6.99 11.33
C GLY A 467 -20.62 5.97 11.28
N GLN A 468 -20.82 4.89 10.55
CA GLN A 468 -19.89 3.76 10.47
C GLN A 468 -19.29 3.65 9.07
N LEU A 469 -17.98 3.44 9.00
CA LEU A 469 -17.25 3.12 7.78
C LEU A 469 -16.61 1.73 7.94
N ASP A 470 -16.91 0.86 7.00
CA ASP A 470 -16.57 -0.56 7.02
C ASP A 470 -15.85 -0.96 5.74
N PHE A 471 -14.59 -1.40 5.85
CA PHE A 471 -13.79 -1.81 4.69
C PHE A 471 -14.03 -3.27 4.26
N ARG A 472 -14.97 -3.99 4.89
CA ARG A 472 -15.37 -5.37 4.52
C ARG A 472 -16.29 -5.34 3.29
N VAL A 473 -15.74 -5.11 2.09
CA VAL A 473 -16.53 -5.17 0.85
C VAL A 473 -16.65 -6.60 0.35
#